data_AF-A0A822IK99-F1
#
_entry.id   AF-A0A822IK99-F1
#
_cell.length_a   1.000
_cell.length_b   1.000
_cell.length_c   1.000
_cell.angle_alpha   90.00
_cell.angle_beta   90.00
_cell.angle_gamma   90.00
#
_symmetry.space_group_name_H-M   'P 1'
#
loop_
_entity.id
_entity.type
_entity.pdbx_description
1 polymer ?
#
loop_
_entity_poly.entity_id
_entity_poly.type
_entity_poly.pdbx_seq_one_letter_code
_entity_poly.pdbx_strand_id
1 'polypeptide(L)'
;MLNALGNEHSLKILATLAECECYVSELAKEVGISRPLLYLHLKKLENAGLVESEIRHFEEPPYTKKYYKAKNFELVLSLSMIKEILKSE
;
A
#
# COMPACT_ATOMS: atom_id res chain seq x y z
N MET A 1 -7.61 -8.39 -3.98
CA MET A 1 -7.55 -7.63 -2.72
C MET A 1 -6.96 -8.45 -1.57
N LEU A 2 -7.52 -9.62 -1.24
CA LEU A 2 -7.02 -10.47 -0.12
C LEU A 2 -5.53 -10.82 -0.22
N ASN A 3 -5.04 -11.18 -1.41
CA ASN A 3 -3.61 -11.45 -1.63
C ASN A 3 -2.70 -10.25 -1.35
N ALA A 4 -3.22 -9.01 -1.44
CA ALA A 4 -2.46 -7.81 -1.11
C ALA A 4 -2.46 -7.54 0.41
N LEU A 5 -3.57 -7.83 1.10
CA LEU A 5 -3.76 -7.63 2.54
C LEU A 5 -3.20 -8.78 3.41
N GLY A 6 -3.01 -9.98 2.85
CA GLY A 6 -2.58 -11.16 3.58
C GLY A 6 -1.13 -11.18 4.06
N ASN A 7 -0.43 -10.04 4.00
CA ASN A 7 0.97 -9.91 4.42
C ASN A 7 1.13 -8.78 5.45
N GLU A 8 1.89 -9.05 6.51
CA GLU A 8 2.13 -8.11 7.61
C GLU A 8 2.70 -6.76 7.15
N HIS A 9 3.67 -6.75 6.22
CA HIS A 9 4.26 -5.52 5.71
C HIS A 9 3.24 -4.69 4.93
N SER A 10 2.37 -5.33 4.15
CA SER A 10 1.29 -4.63 3.45
C SER A 10 0.35 -3.92 4.43
N LEU A 11 0.01 -4.58 5.55
CA LEU A 11 -0.84 -3.99 6.59
C LEU A 11 -0.12 -2.84 7.31
N LYS A 12 1.17 -2.97 7.62
CA LYS A 12 1.99 -1.89 8.21
C LYS A 12 2.06 -0.67 7.29
N ILE A 13 2.22 -0.89 5.99
CA ILE A 13 2.20 0.19 4.98
C ILE A 13 0.86 0.92 5.01
N LEU A 14 -0.26 0.19 4.96
CA LEU A 14 -1.59 0.80 4.99
C LEU A 14 -1.86 1.54 6.30
N ALA A 15 -1.44 0.99 7.44
CA ALA A 15 -1.56 1.64 8.73
C ALA A 15 -0.77 2.95 8.80
N THR A 16 0.46 2.96 8.26
CA THR A 16 1.27 4.19 8.16
C THR A 16 0.59 5.23 7.26
N LEU A 17 0.10 4.79 6.10
CA LEU A 17 -0.57 5.66 5.12
C LEU A 17 -1.97 6.12 5.54
N ALA A 18 -2.54 5.54 6.60
CA ALA A 18 -3.82 5.96 7.16
C ALA A 18 -3.68 7.25 7.99
N GLU A 19 -2.50 7.51 8.56
CA GLU A 19 -2.21 8.73 9.31
C GLU A 19 -1.94 9.91 8.36
N CYS A 20 -1.10 9.68 7.34
CA CYS A 20 -0.79 10.68 6.32
C CYS A 20 -0.21 10.04 5.05
N GLU A 21 -0.19 10.80 3.96
CA GLU A 21 0.57 10.44 2.77
C GLU A 21 2.09 10.54 3.03
N CYS A 22 2.87 9.61 2.50
CA CYS A 22 4.32 9.56 2.69
C CYS A 22 5.04 9.41 1.35
N TYR A 23 6.26 9.95 1.25
CA TYR A 23 7.15 9.61 0.14
C TYR A 23 7.93 8.33 0.43
N VAL A 24 8.39 7.65 -0.63
CA VAL A 24 8.96 6.28 -0.56
C VAL A 24 10.02 6.10 0.53
N SER A 25 10.97 7.03 0.67
CA SER A 25 12.08 6.86 1.60
C SER A 25 11.70 7.05 3.06
N GLU A 26 10.71 7.89 3.36
CA GLU A 26 10.12 8.02 4.69
C GLU A 26 9.33 6.76 5.03
N LEU A 27 8.44 6.34 4.12
CA LEU A 27 7.60 5.15 4.32
C LEU A 27 8.43 3.88 4.56
N ALA A 28 9.55 3.71 3.83
CA ALA A 28 10.44 2.56 4.04
C ALA A 28 11.07 2.57 5.44
N LYS A 29 11.41 3.76 5.96
CA LYS A 29 12.01 3.93 7.28
C LYS A 29 10.98 3.64 8.38
N GLU A 30 9.78 4.20 8.26
CA GLU A 30 8.69 4.00 9.23
C GLU A 30 8.24 2.53 9.30
N VAL A 31 8.09 1.87 8.15
CA VAL A 31 7.71 0.44 8.10
C VAL A 31 8.87 -0.48 8.51
N GLY A 32 10.12 0.00 8.47
CA GLY A 32 11.32 -0.77 8.83
C GLY A 32 11.73 -1.81 7.79
N ILE A 33 11.55 -1.53 6.49
CA ILE A 33 11.88 -2.45 5.39
C ILE A 33 12.74 -1.80 4.31
N SER A 34 13.37 -2.62 3.49
CA SER A 34 14.15 -2.14 2.34
C SER A 34 13.24 -1.49 1.28
N ARG A 35 13.75 -0.47 0.57
CA ARG A 35 13.01 0.18 -0.52
C ARG A 35 12.55 -0.80 -1.62
N PRO A 36 13.37 -1.78 -2.07
CA PRO A 36 12.91 -2.77 -3.04
C PRO A 36 11.73 -3.60 -2.54
N LEU A 37 11.74 -4.02 -1.28
CA LEU A 37 10.63 -4.76 -0.68
C LEU A 37 9.39 -3.89 -0.57
N LEU A 38 9.54 -2.63 -0.13
CA LEU A 38 8.44 -1.66 -0.09
C LEU A 38 7.78 -1.50 -1.46
N TYR A 39 8.56 -1.33 -2.54
CA TYR A 39 8.01 -1.23 -3.90
C TYR A 39 7.21 -2.45 -4.33
N LEU A 40 7.63 -3.66 -3.94
CA LEU A 40 6.87 -4.89 -4.21
C LEU A 40 5.48 -4.85 -3.56
N HIS A 41 5.40 -4.41 -2.30
CA HIS A 41 4.13 -4.28 -1.59
C HIS A 41 3.28 -3.14 -2.13
N LEU A 42 3.85 -1.95 -2.35
CA LEU A 42 3.15 -0.81 -2.93
C LEU A 42 2.54 -1.15 -4.30
N LYS A 43 3.28 -1.83 -5.17
CA LYS A 43 2.74 -2.28 -6.46
C LYS A 43 1.55 -3.23 -6.30
N LYS A 44 1.61 -4.18 -5.36
CA LYS A 44 0.49 -5.07 -5.07
C LYS A 44 -0.73 -4.32 -4.53
N LEU A 45 -0.50 -3.34 -3.65
CA LEU A 45 -1.56 -2.50 -3.07
C LEU A 45 -2.19 -1.57 -4.11
N GLU A 46 -1.39 -0.94 -4.98
CA GLU A 46 -1.86 -0.14 -6.12
C GLU A 46 -2.69 -0.98 -7.10
N ASN A 47 -2.20 -2.17 -7.48
CA ASN A 47 -2.95 -3.09 -8.34
C ASN A 47 -4.27 -3.57 -7.71
N ALA A 48 -4.33 -3.63 -6.38
CA ALA A 48 -5.55 -3.97 -5.65
C ALA A 48 -6.49 -2.76 -5.44
N GLY A 49 -6.10 -1.56 -5.89
CA GLY A 49 -6.87 -0.34 -5.71
C GLY A 49 -6.90 0.17 -4.26
N LEU A 50 -5.97 -0.26 -3.41
CA LEU A 50 -5.92 0.11 -1.99
C LEU A 50 -5.05 1.33 -1.72
N VAL A 51 -4.13 1.63 -2.63
CA VAL A 51 -3.19 2.75 -2.55
C VAL A 51 -3.15 3.45 -3.90
N GLU A 52 -2.90 4.75 -3.89
CA GLU A 52 -2.54 5.55 -5.06
C GLU A 52 -1.22 6.25 -4.86
N SER A 53 -0.64 6.73 -5.96
CA SER A 53 0.59 7.48 -5.94
C SER A 53 0.57 8.70 -6.85
N GLU A 54 1.37 9.69 -6.47
CA GLU A 54 1.51 10.96 -7.16
C GLU A 54 2.99 11.34 -7.22
N ILE A 55 3.46 11.82 -8.37
CA ILE A 55 4.80 12.40 -8.49
C ILE A 55 4.67 13.91 -8.32
N ARG A 56 5.35 14.46 -7.31
CA ARG A 56 5.41 15.89 -7.05
C ARG A 56 6.78 16.44 -7.38
N HIS A 57 6.78 17.65 -7.93
CA HIS A 57 7.99 18.38 -8.32
C HIS A 57 8.39 19.39 -7.24
N PHE A 58 9.69 19.55 -7.03
CA PHE A 58 10.27 20.42 -6.03
C PHE A 58 11.36 21.29 -6.65
N GLU A 59 11.58 22.48 -6.08
CA GLU A 59 12.60 23.43 -6.52
C GLU A 59 14.02 22.98 -6.13
N GLU A 60 14.15 22.21 -5.05
CA GLU A 60 15.42 21.68 -4.56
C GLU A 60 15.57 20.17 -4.80
N PRO A 61 16.80 19.65 -4.97
CA PRO A 61 17.05 18.22 -5.05
C PRO A 61 16.58 17.45 -3.80
N PRO A 62 15.89 16.31 -3.95
CA PRO A 62 15.47 15.70 -5.21
C PRO A 62 14.28 16.45 -5.84
N TYR A 63 14.44 16.86 -7.11
CA TYR A 63 13.44 17.63 -7.87
C TYR A 63 12.12 16.90 -8.08
N THR A 64 12.08 15.58 -7.86
CA THR A 64 10.85 14.79 -7.87
C THR A 64 10.81 13.86 -6.67
N LYS A 65 9.64 13.76 -6.04
CA LYS A 65 9.35 12.74 -5.03
C LYS A 65 8.02 12.08 -5.36
N LYS A 66 7.99 10.75 -5.27
CA LYS A 66 6.77 9.97 -5.42
C LYS A 66 6.14 9.77 -4.04
N TYR A 67 4.94 10.32 -3.87
CA TYR A 67 4.10 10.17 -2.69
C TYR A 67 3.11 9.03 -2.90
N TYR A 68 2.75 8.40 -1.79
CA TYR A 68 1.76 7.35 -1.73
C TYR A 68 0.69 7.71 -0.70
N LYS A 69 -0.55 7.36 -1.01
CA LYS A 69 -1.72 7.63 -0.16
C LYS A 69 -2.63 6.41 -0.14
N ALA A 70 -3.15 6.06 1.04
CA ALA A 70 -4.15 5.02 1.16
C ALA A 70 -5.50 5.50 0.62
N LYS A 71 -6.21 4.63 -0.11
CA LYS A 71 -7.61 4.84 -0.44
C LYS A 71 -8.47 4.35 0.71
N ASN A 72 -9.56 5.06 0.99
CA ASN A 72 -10.51 4.59 1.99
C ASN A 72 -11.25 3.35 1.46
N PHE A 73 -11.30 2.29 2.25
CA PHE A 73 -12.00 1.06 1.91
C PHE A 73 -12.48 0.35 3.18
N GLU A 74 -13.52 -0.46 3.03
CA GLU A 74 -13.96 -1.40 4.06
C GLU A 74 -13.92 -2.82 3.48
N LEU A 75 -13.53 -3.78 4.32
CA LEU A 75 -13.52 -5.19 3.95
C LEU A 75 -14.35 -5.97 4.97
N VAL A 76 -15.50 -6.48 4.52
CA VAL A 76 -16.35 -7.36 5.31
C VAL A 76 -16.05 -8.80 4.90
N LEU A 77 -15.55 -9.62 5.83
CA LEU A 77 -15.27 -11.04 5.59
C LEU A 77 -16.25 -11.92 6.36
N SER A 78 -16.91 -12.82 5.64
CA SER A 78 -17.77 -13.85 6.20
C SER A 78 -17.34 -15.24 5.70
N LEU A 79 -17.74 -16.29 6.43
CA LEU A 79 -17.46 -17.66 6.01
C LEU A 79 -18.06 -17.98 4.63
N SER A 80 -19.21 -17.39 4.30
CA SER A 80 -19.85 -17.53 2.99
C SER A 80 -19.01 -16.89 1.88
N MET A 81 -18.53 -15.66 2.10
CA MET A 81 -17.70 -14.95 1.14
C MET A 81 -16.37 -15.67 0.90
N ILE A 82 -15.73 -16.21 1.95
CA ILE A 82 -14.50 -17.00 1.82
C ILE A 82 -14.75 -18.23 0.92
N LYS A 83 -15.88 -18.94 1.11
CA LYS A 83 -16.25 -20.07 0.25
C LYS A 83 -16.47 -19.67 -1.20
N GLU A 84 -17.03 -18.50 -1.47
CA GLU A 84 -17.26 -18.01 -2.84
C GLU A 84 -15.96 -17.63 -3.55
N ILE A 85 -15.04 -16.98 -2.84
CA ILE A 85 -13.72 -16.59 -3.38
C ILE A 85 -12.93 -17.83 -3.80
N LEU A 86 -12.87 -18.86 -2.96
CA LEU A 86 -12.14 -20.10 -3.26
C LEU A 86 -12.77 -20.96 -4.36
N LYS A 87 -14.04 -20.73 -4.72
CA LYS A 87 -14.68 -21.40 -5.86
C LYS A 87 -14.39 -20.72 -7.19
N SER A 88 -13.88 -19.49 -7.14
CA SER A 88 -13.70 -18.61 -8.29
C SER A 88 -12.22 -18.51 -8.72
N GLU A 89 -11.32 -19.21 -8.03
CA GLU A 89 -9.92 -19.47 -8.41
C GLU A 89 -9.79 -20.86 -9.06
#